data_AF-A0A0C2XIP1-F1
#
_entry.id   AF-A0A0C2XIP1-F1
#
_cell.length_a   1.000
_cell.length_b   1.000
_cell.length_c   1.000
_cell.angle_alpha   90.00
_cell.angle_beta   90.00
_cell.angle_gamma   90.00
#
_symmetry.space_group_name_H-M   'P 1'
#
loop_
_entity.id
_entity.type
_entity.pdbx_description
1 polymer ?
#
loop_
_entity_poly.entity_id
_entity_poly.type
_entity_poly.pdbx_seq_one_letter_code
_entity_poly.pdbx_strand_id
1 'polypeptide(L)'
;MAIPFIEPSTSETLVLSSFFVLLQVARIITHKILKVEIIGYIIVGVIYGAPIANILLLAWQETFMAIGYLGLILLVFEGALFTDIRLVTQNLSLSTICAATGIVFPIGLSMLLFVPAFGYTVIQAFAAGAALSATSLGTTVAVLKAGSTSPQSTWFSASITTILMSAATIDDIVGLVMASVIPSLGKSDSSTVGWAVGRPILASVGLAIVTLVCAKTIQVAQSVKISTRFLLERNRLRFMFLCMVVSLTALTAAAAYAGTSILFGSFAVGILFSYVDTLNEEAPRRNSGGEVHQRPRGPSFRSVFQQKIGPVQEYLFAPLFFASIGFAIPFQDLWQGTNVWRGITYAILMTLAKLIVGMWIPIWSVIWPRKTAPKESVTQEGDVTAREPAHPLKDGAKAGLLLGSGMVARGEIGLLIIQLGYESGHGPVPYDLYIVSIWALVLNTIVGPILVAVTLNQWRNPILKGPWGISPSRSEETSSDGHELPNIAAST
;
A
#
# COMPACT_ATOMS: atom_id res chain seq x y z
N MET A 1 -4.56 -35.70 -23.28
CA MET A 1 -3.85 -35.70 -24.59
C MET A 1 -2.55 -34.92 -24.37
N ALA A 2 -1.39 -35.49 -24.68
CA ALA A 2 -0.12 -34.75 -24.55
C ALA A 2 -0.04 -33.69 -25.66
N ILE A 3 0.40 -32.48 -25.33
CA ILE A 3 0.61 -31.41 -26.33
C ILE A 3 1.98 -31.67 -26.97
N PRO A 4 2.08 -31.79 -28.31
CA PRO A 4 3.37 -31.97 -28.98
C PRO A 4 4.25 -30.72 -28.80
N PHE A 5 5.54 -30.92 -28.57
CA PHE A 5 6.52 -29.82 -28.55
C PHE A 5 6.71 -29.32 -29.98
N ILE A 6 6.12 -28.17 -30.29
CA ILE A 6 6.27 -27.47 -31.57
C ILE A 6 7.14 -26.25 -31.30
N GLU A 7 8.26 -26.13 -32.01
CA GLU A 7 9.14 -24.97 -31.89
C GLU A 7 8.40 -23.71 -32.35
N PRO A 8 8.41 -22.61 -31.56
CA PRO A 8 7.82 -21.36 -31.98
C PRO A 8 8.56 -20.79 -33.19
N SER A 9 7.85 -20.09 -34.07
CA SER A 9 8.47 -19.43 -35.21
C SER A 9 9.50 -18.38 -34.76
N THR A 10 10.46 -18.06 -35.63
CA THR A 10 11.43 -16.99 -35.37
C THR A 10 10.74 -15.66 -35.06
N SER A 11 9.63 -15.37 -35.73
CA SER A 11 8.84 -14.15 -35.50
C SER A 11 8.25 -14.09 -34.10
N GLU A 12 7.65 -15.19 -33.62
CA GLU A 12 7.07 -15.27 -32.27
C GLU A 12 8.15 -15.18 -31.20
N THR A 13 9.30 -15.82 -31.43
CA THR A 13 10.44 -15.76 -30.50
C THR A 13 11.01 -14.35 -30.40
N LEU A 14 11.11 -13.62 -31.52
CA LEU A 14 11.54 -12.21 -31.53
C LEU A 14 10.51 -11.30 -30.86
N VAL A 15 9.21 -11.53 -31.06
CA VAL A 15 8.15 -10.79 -30.36
C VAL A 15 8.22 -11.01 -28.85
N LEU A 16 8.33 -12.26 -28.40
CA LEU A 16 8.42 -12.58 -26.97
C LEU A 16 9.69 -12.01 -26.33
N SER A 17 10.86 -12.20 -26.97
CA SER A 17 12.12 -11.67 -26.45
C SER A 17 12.14 -10.14 -26.42
N SER A 18 11.67 -9.48 -27.48
CA SER A 18 11.54 -8.02 -27.50
C SER A 18 10.57 -7.50 -26.45
N PHE A 19 9.44 -8.19 -26.22
CA PHE A 19 8.48 -7.82 -25.17
C PHE A 19 9.14 -7.79 -23.78
N PHE A 20 9.83 -8.86 -23.38
CA PHE A 20 10.50 -8.89 -22.07
C PHE A 20 11.64 -7.87 -21.96
N VAL A 21 12.44 -7.67 -23.01
CA VAL A 21 13.50 -6.66 -23.01
C VAL A 21 12.92 -5.26 -22.88
N LEU A 22 11.87 -4.94 -23.64
CA LEU A 22 11.25 -3.62 -23.62
C LEU A 22 10.51 -3.33 -22.31
N LEU A 23 9.93 -4.33 -21.63
CA LEU A 23 9.41 -4.14 -20.27
C LEU A 23 10.49 -3.57 -19.34
N GLN A 24 11.71 -4.12 -19.41
CA GLN A 24 12.82 -3.69 -18.57
C GLN A 24 13.39 -2.33 -18.98
N VAL A 25 13.50 -2.07 -20.29
CA VAL A 25 13.94 -0.76 -20.82
C VAL A 25 12.94 0.32 -20.44
N ALA A 26 11.64 0.08 -20.62
CA ALA A 26 10.58 1.01 -20.28
C ALA A 26 10.59 1.33 -18.77
N ARG A 27 10.77 0.33 -17.91
CA ARG A 27 10.96 0.54 -16.46
C ARG A 27 12.07 1.53 -16.17
N ILE A 28 13.25 1.35 -16.78
CA ILE A 28 14.41 2.21 -16.54
C ILE A 28 14.11 3.65 -16.99
N ILE A 29 13.48 3.81 -18.15
CA ILE A 29 13.10 5.12 -18.70
C ILE A 29 12.09 5.83 -17.79
N THR A 30 11.00 5.16 -17.42
CA THR A 30 9.95 5.77 -16.59
C THR A 30 10.42 6.02 -15.16
N HIS A 31 11.29 5.17 -14.61
CA HIS A 31 11.96 5.44 -13.32
C HIS A 31 12.81 6.70 -13.40
N LYS A 32 13.57 6.90 -14.50
CA LYS A 32 14.44 8.06 -14.65
C LYS A 32 13.64 9.36 -14.80
N ILE A 33 12.56 9.34 -15.58
CA ILE A 33 11.77 10.53 -15.93
C ILE A 33 10.71 10.84 -14.85
N LEU A 34 9.90 9.85 -14.47
CA LEU A 34 8.69 10.04 -13.66
C LEU A 34 8.86 9.56 -12.21
N LYS A 35 9.95 8.86 -11.88
CA LYS A 35 10.15 8.18 -10.57
C LYS A 35 9.07 7.13 -10.26
N VAL A 36 8.36 6.66 -11.29
CA VAL A 36 7.32 5.62 -11.19
C VAL A 36 7.61 4.53 -12.21
N GLU A 37 8.03 3.37 -11.71
CA GLU A 37 8.41 2.21 -12.54
C GLU A 37 7.20 1.58 -13.24
N ILE A 38 6.08 1.45 -12.51
CA ILE A 38 4.87 0.73 -12.93
C ILE A 38 4.32 1.21 -14.29
N ILE A 39 4.41 2.51 -14.56
CA ILE A 39 3.92 3.13 -15.80
C ILE A 39 4.62 2.53 -17.03
N GLY A 40 5.91 2.18 -16.92
CA GLY A 40 6.68 1.63 -18.04
C GLY A 40 6.12 0.29 -18.51
N TYR A 41 5.74 -0.58 -17.57
CA TYR A 41 5.13 -1.87 -17.88
C TYR A 41 3.77 -1.73 -18.54
N ILE A 42 2.92 -0.81 -18.04
CA ILE A 42 1.60 -0.55 -18.60
C ILE A 42 1.73 -0.04 -20.05
N ILE A 43 2.66 0.89 -20.32
CA ILE A 43 2.89 1.42 -21.68
C ILE A 43 3.29 0.31 -22.65
N VAL A 44 4.23 -0.55 -22.27
CA VAL A 44 4.64 -1.68 -23.13
C VAL A 44 3.48 -2.64 -23.35
N GLY A 45 2.68 -2.90 -22.31
CA GLY A 45 1.46 -3.68 -22.41
C GLY A 45 0.49 -3.10 -23.44
N VAL A 46 0.18 -1.80 -23.35
CA VAL A 46 -0.70 -1.10 -24.29
C VAL A 46 -0.18 -1.16 -25.72
N ILE A 47 1.13 -1.01 -25.93
CA ILE A 47 1.75 -1.07 -27.27
C ILE A 47 1.65 -2.48 -27.86
N TYR A 48 2.05 -3.50 -27.10
CA TYR A 48 2.11 -4.89 -27.60
C TYR A 48 0.76 -5.59 -27.65
N GLY A 49 -0.19 -5.18 -26.81
CA GLY A 49 -1.52 -5.76 -26.72
C GLY A 49 -2.44 -5.39 -27.87
N ALA A 50 -3.62 -6.00 -27.87
CA ALA A 50 -4.67 -5.74 -28.85
C ALA A 50 -5.10 -4.27 -29.02
N PRO A 51 -5.11 -3.40 -27.99
CA PRO A 51 -5.63 -2.04 -28.11
C PRO A 51 -4.91 -1.14 -29.13
N ILE A 52 -3.61 -1.36 -29.39
CA ILE A 52 -2.84 -0.54 -30.35
C ILE A 52 -2.30 -1.38 -31.50
N ALA A 53 -1.23 -2.15 -31.26
CA ALA A 53 -0.49 -2.78 -32.36
C ALA A 53 -0.81 -4.27 -32.50
N ASN A 54 -1.42 -4.89 -31.48
CA ASN A 54 -1.78 -6.31 -31.45
C ASN A 54 -0.62 -7.24 -31.89
N ILE A 55 0.60 -6.90 -31.46
CA ILE A 55 1.84 -7.59 -31.84
C ILE A 55 1.93 -8.94 -31.11
N LEU A 56 1.54 -8.96 -29.83
CA LEU A 56 1.55 -10.16 -29.01
C LEU A 56 0.28 -10.98 -29.29
N LEU A 57 0.41 -12.27 -29.61
CA LEU A 57 -0.75 -13.13 -29.87
C LEU A 57 -1.68 -13.18 -28.65
N LEU A 58 -2.98 -13.32 -28.91
CA LEU A 58 -4.01 -13.35 -27.87
C LEU A 58 -3.77 -14.45 -26.82
N ALA A 59 -3.34 -15.64 -27.24
CA ALA A 59 -3.02 -16.74 -26.32
C ALA A 59 -1.91 -16.39 -25.33
N TRP A 60 -0.91 -15.60 -25.76
CA TRP A 60 0.15 -15.11 -24.89
C TRP A 60 -0.34 -14.01 -23.95
N GLN A 61 -1.19 -13.10 -24.44
CA GLN A 61 -1.84 -12.09 -23.60
C GLN A 61 -2.62 -12.77 -22.46
N GLU A 62 -3.48 -13.75 -22.77
CA GLU A 62 -4.24 -14.52 -21.77
C GLU A 62 -3.34 -15.27 -20.77
N THR A 63 -2.27 -15.91 -21.27
CA THR A 63 -1.29 -16.60 -20.42
C THR A 63 -0.58 -15.62 -19.48
N PHE A 64 -0.16 -14.46 -19.98
CA PHE A 64 0.48 -13.42 -19.19
C PHE A 64 -0.47 -12.76 -18.21
N MET A 65 -1.76 -12.64 -18.53
CA MET A 65 -2.78 -12.22 -17.58
C MET A 65 -2.91 -13.21 -16.42
N ALA A 66 -2.94 -14.52 -16.69
CA ALA A 66 -3.02 -15.55 -15.65
C ALA A 66 -1.77 -15.56 -14.75
N ILE A 67 -0.58 -15.49 -15.35
CA ILE A 67 0.70 -15.39 -14.61
C ILE A 67 0.77 -14.07 -13.83
N GLY A 68 0.33 -12.97 -14.43
CA GLY A 68 0.25 -11.66 -13.80
C GLY A 68 -0.68 -11.65 -12.60
N TYR A 69 -1.78 -12.39 -12.63
CA TYR A 69 -2.66 -12.53 -11.47
C TYR A 69 -1.96 -13.21 -10.27
N LEU A 70 -1.06 -14.16 -10.51
CA LEU A 70 -0.18 -14.69 -9.45
C LEU A 70 0.78 -13.61 -8.91
N GLY A 71 1.30 -12.77 -9.81
CA GLY A 71 2.11 -11.60 -9.44
C GLY A 71 1.37 -10.62 -8.56
N LEU A 72 0.09 -10.36 -8.83
CA LEU A 72 -0.76 -9.53 -8.00
C LEU A 72 -0.98 -10.15 -6.60
N ILE A 73 -1.24 -11.46 -6.51
CA ILE A 73 -1.37 -12.16 -5.23
C ILE A 73 -0.11 -11.98 -4.39
N LEU A 74 1.06 -12.17 -5.01
CA LEU A 74 2.37 -12.01 -4.39
C LEU A 74 2.68 -10.55 -4.05
N LEU A 75 2.22 -9.59 -4.84
CA LEU A 75 2.38 -8.15 -4.59
C LEU A 75 1.61 -7.72 -3.34
N VAL A 76 0.34 -8.15 -3.22
CA VAL A 76 -0.48 -7.88 -2.03
C VAL A 76 0.10 -8.58 -0.80
N PHE A 77 0.56 -9.82 -0.95
CA PHE A 77 1.25 -10.55 0.13
C PHE A 77 2.54 -9.83 0.57
N GLU A 78 3.37 -9.38 -0.37
CA GLU A 78 4.59 -8.64 -0.11
C GLU A 78 4.29 -7.34 0.64
N GLY A 79 3.33 -6.53 0.15
CA GLY A 79 2.92 -5.29 0.82
C GLY A 79 2.51 -5.52 2.28
N ALA A 80 1.71 -6.57 2.53
CA ALA A 80 1.30 -6.96 3.86
C ALA A 80 2.47 -7.46 4.73
N LEU A 81 3.37 -8.28 4.17
CA LEU A 81 4.54 -8.80 4.85
C LEU A 81 5.49 -7.70 5.31
N PHE A 82 5.60 -6.61 4.52
CA PHE A 82 6.45 -5.47 4.84
C PHE A 82 5.80 -4.41 5.74
N THR A 83 4.49 -4.50 5.96
CA THR A 83 3.75 -3.58 6.84
C THR A 83 4.17 -3.79 8.30
N ASP A 84 4.59 -2.73 8.98
CA ASP A 84 4.87 -2.77 10.42
C ASP A 84 3.57 -2.60 11.22
N ILE A 85 3.15 -3.66 11.91
CA ILE A 85 1.90 -3.70 12.67
C ILE A 85 1.94 -2.78 13.92
N ARG A 86 3.12 -2.49 14.46
CA ARG A 86 3.26 -1.58 15.62
C ARG A 86 2.92 -0.16 15.22
N LEU A 87 3.34 0.25 14.03
CA LEU A 87 3.07 1.58 13.49
C LEU A 87 1.57 1.82 13.28
N VAL A 88 0.86 0.80 12.79
CA VAL A 88 -0.60 0.84 12.61
C VAL A 88 -1.32 0.96 13.96
N THR A 89 -0.89 0.19 14.96
CA THR A 89 -1.54 0.16 16.28
C THR A 89 -1.25 1.41 17.13
N GLN A 90 -0.08 2.03 17.00
CA GLN A 90 0.30 3.23 17.77
C GLN A 90 -0.49 4.49 17.37
N ASN A 91 -0.88 4.62 16.09
CA ASN A 91 -1.62 5.79 15.59
C ASN A 91 -3.03 5.42 15.10
N LEU A 92 -3.60 4.33 15.60
CA LEU A 92 -4.81 3.71 15.05
C LEU A 92 -5.98 4.69 14.93
N SER A 93 -6.24 5.53 15.93
CA SER A 93 -7.39 6.45 15.94
C SER A 93 -7.30 7.47 14.80
N LEU A 94 -6.20 8.22 14.73
CA LEU A 94 -5.99 9.24 13.72
C LEU A 94 -5.88 8.61 12.32
N SER A 95 -5.15 7.51 12.16
CA SER A 95 -5.04 6.79 10.89
C SER A 95 -6.39 6.25 10.40
N THR A 96 -7.25 5.76 11.30
CA THR A 96 -8.59 5.26 10.93
C THR A 96 -9.50 6.39 10.47
N ILE A 97 -9.47 7.55 11.12
CA ILE A 97 -10.24 8.73 10.67
C ILE A 97 -9.75 9.21 9.30
N CYS A 98 -8.43 9.26 9.11
CA CYS A 98 -7.82 9.61 7.83
C CYS A 98 -8.21 8.63 6.72
N ALA A 99 -8.12 7.32 6.96
CA ALA A 99 -8.54 6.29 6.01
C ALA A 99 -10.06 6.38 5.72
N ALA A 100 -10.89 6.47 6.76
CA ALA A 100 -12.35 6.58 6.61
C ALA A 100 -12.74 7.79 5.76
N THR A 101 -12.14 8.96 6.00
CA THR A 101 -12.39 10.13 5.14
C THR A 101 -11.82 9.95 3.75
N GLY A 102 -10.64 9.34 3.61
CA GLY A 102 -10.03 8.96 2.35
C GLY A 102 -10.85 7.99 1.52
N ILE A 103 -11.78 7.24 2.13
CA ILE A 103 -12.69 6.32 1.46
C ILE A 103 -14.04 6.96 1.18
N VAL A 104 -14.65 7.54 2.23
CA VAL A 104 -16.02 8.08 2.17
C VAL A 104 -16.11 9.30 1.25
N PHE A 105 -15.13 10.21 1.25
CA PHE A 105 -15.19 11.40 0.40
C PHE A 105 -15.14 11.07 -1.10
N PRO A 106 -14.17 10.28 -1.59
CA PRO A 106 -14.18 9.84 -3.00
C PRO A 106 -15.50 9.16 -3.39
N ILE A 107 -15.99 8.21 -2.59
CA ILE A 107 -17.25 7.50 -2.89
C ILE A 107 -18.44 8.47 -2.91
N GLY A 108 -18.58 9.32 -1.90
CA GLY A 108 -19.67 10.28 -1.78
C GLY A 108 -19.66 11.31 -2.91
N LEU A 109 -18.49 11.82 -3.29
CA LEU A 109 -18.34 12.74 -4.42
C LEU A 109 -18.63 12.07 -5.76
N SER A 110 -18.24 10.81 -5.94
CA SER A 110 -18.61 10.04 -7.14
C SER A 110 -20.12 9.86 -7.25
N MET A 111 -20.80 9.52 -6.15
CA MET A 111 -22.27 9.44 -6.12
C MET A 111 -22.91 10.79 -6.43
N LEU A 112 -22.42 11.86 -5.81
CA LEU A 112 -22.92 13.21 -6.00
C LEU A 112 -22.70 13.72 -7.43
N LEU A 113 -21.61 13.33 -8.09
CA LEU A 113 -21.34 13.72 -9.47
C LEU A 113 -22.16 12.86 -10.45
N PHE A 114 -22.03 11.54 -10.38
CA PHE A 114 -22.49 10.64 -11.44
C PHE A 114 -23.99 10.38 -11.43
N VAL A 115 -24.63 10.34 -10.26
CA VAL A 115 -26.07 10.07 -10.18
C VAL A 115 -26.88 11.23 -10.75
N PRO A 116 -26.75 12.50 -10.27
CA PRO A 116 -27.57 13.59 -10.79
C PRO A 116 -27.05 14.16 -12.12
N ALA A 117 -25.74 14.24 -12.36
CA ALA A 117 -25.22 14.93 -13.55
C ALA A 117 -25.14 14.04 -14.79
N PHE A 118 -25.00 12.72 -14.62
CA PHE A 118 -24.81 11.77 -15.72
C PHE A 118 -25.84 10.63 -15.75
N GLY A 119 -26.76 10.57 -14.78
CA GLY A 119 -27.85 9.59 -14.76
C GLY A 119 -27.41 8.15 -14.44
N TYR A 120 -26.20 7.96 -13.89
CA TYR A 120 -25.74 6.63 -13.49
C TYR A 120 -26.47 6.15 -12.22
N THR A 121 -26.52 4.83 -12.04
CA THR A 121 -27.09 4.25 -10.81
C THR A 121 -26.18 4.47 -9.60
N VAL A 122 -26.74 4.37 -8.40
CA VAL A 122 -25.96 4.50 -7.15
C VAL A 122 -24.86 3.44 -7.08
N ILE A 123 -25.11 2.22 -7.56
CA ILE A 123 -24.14 1.12 -7.56
C ILE A 123 -23.00 1.41 -8.55
N GLN A 124 -23.31 1.97 -9.72
CA GLN A 124 -22.32 2.39 -10.71
C GLN A 124 -21.39 3.46 -10.16
N ALA A 125 -21.98 4.52 -9.60
CA ALA A 125 -21.22 5.62 -9.01
C ALA A 125 -20.42 5.18 -7.77
N PHE A 126 -20.98 4.28 -6.96
CA PHE A 126 -20.29 3.64 -5.84
C PHE A 126 -19.05 2.88 -6.31
N ALA A 127 -19.18 2.02 -7.32
CA ALA A 127 -18.08 1.22 -7.82
C ALA A 127 -16.94 2.10 -8.40
N ALA A 128 -17.28 3.15 -9.15
CA ALA A 128 -16.31 4.11 -9.65
C ALA A 128 -15.60 4.89 -8.53
N GLY A 129 -16.33 5.31 -7.50
CA GLY A 129 -15.77 5.99 -6.34
C GLY A 129 -14.94 5.08 -5.46
N ALA A 130 -15.33 3.82 -5.30
CA ALA A 130 -14.60 2.80 -4.55
C ALA A 130 -13.26 2.47 -5.22
N ALA A 131 -13.23 2.35 -6.56
CA ALA A 131 -11.99 2.21 -7.32
C ALA A 131 -11.03 3.38 -7.09
N LEU A 132 -11.56 4.61 -7.14
CA LEU A 132 -10.82 5.83 -6.82
C LEU A 132 -10.78 6.14 -5.32
N SER A 133 -11.07 5.19 -4.44
CA SER A 133 -10.82 5.33 -3.02
C SER A 133 -9.52 4.64 -2.62
N ALA A 134 -9.13 3.56 -3.30
CA ALA A 134 -7.91 2.81 -3.06
C ALA A 134 -6.64 3.64 -3.32
N THR A 135 -5.69 3.60 -2.38
CA THR A 135 -4.47 4.43 -2.36
C THR A 135 -3.24 3.57 -2.64
N SER A 136 -2.32 3.99 -3.50
CA SER A 136 -1.09 3.23 -3.75
C SER A 136 0.03 3.61 -2.78
N LEU A 137 0.24 2.79 -1.75
CA LEU A 137 1.37 2.94 -0.82
C LEU A 137 2.72 2.95 -1.56
N GLY A 138 2.89 2.09 -2.57
CA GLY A 138 4.16 1.87 -3.25
C GLY A 138 4.71 3.10 -3.97
N THR A 139 3.85 3.85 -4.66
CA THR A 139 4.26 5.06 -5.40
C THR A 139 4.65 6.20 -4.46
N THR A 140 3.86 6.42 -3.40
CA THR A 140 4.16 7.44 -2.39
C THR A 140 5.45 7.13 -1.63
N VAL A 141 5.68 5.88 -1.24
CA VAL A 141 6.93 5.45 -0.59
C VAL A 141 8.13 5.63 -1.50
N ALA A 142 8.02 5.29 -2.80
CA ALA A 142 9.10 5.48 -3.76
C ALA A 142 9.55 6.96 -3.84
N VAL A 143 8.59 7.88 -3.83
CA VAL A 143 8.87 9.33 -3.84
C VAL A 143 9.46 9.81 -2.52
N LEU A 144 8.95 9.34 -1.39
CA LEU A 144 9.53 9.62 -0.07
C LEU A 144 10.99 9.14 0.01
N LYS A 145 11.33 7.99 -0.61
CA LYS A 145 12.71 7.50 -0.73
C LYS A 145 13.54 8.38 -1.66
N ALA A 146 13.01 8.74 -2.83
CA ALA A 146 13.74 9.50 -3.85
C ALA A 146 14.01 10.96 -3.48
N GLY A 147 13.08 11.62 -2.76
CA GLY A 147 13.26 12.99 -2.26
C GLY A 147 14.17 13.10 -1.03
N SER A 148 14.64 11.97 -0.49
CA SER A 148 15.47 11.91 0.71
C SER A 148 16.95 11.85 0.35
N THR A 149 17.63 13.00 0.32
CA THR A 149 19.08 13.07 0.55
C THR A 149 19.36 12.52 1.95
N SER A 150 20.28 11.55 2.08
CA SER A 150 20.73 10.82 3.29
C SER A 150 20.51 11.51 4.65
N PRO A 151 20.18 10.80 5.76
CA PRO A 151 20.07 9.34 5.92
C PRO A 151 18.63 8.83 5.80
N GLN A 152 18.49 7.68 5.13
CA GLN A 152 17.24 7.02 4.74
C GLN A 152 16.30 6.63 5.90
N SER A 153 16.76 6.66 7.15
CA SER A 153 16.02 6.20 8.33
C SER A 153 15.15 7.25 9.01
N THR A 154 15.45 8.53 8.79
CA THR A 154 14.90 9.62 9.60
C THR A 154 13.43 9.93 9.24
N TRP A 155 13.10 9.96 7.95
CA TRP A 155 11.77 10.37 7.47
C TRP A 155 10.68 9.29 7.64
N PHE A 156 11.05 8.01 7.52
CA PHE A 156 10.11 6.90 7.74
C PHE A 156 9.69 6.75 9.20
N SER A 157 10.52 7.25 10.11
CA SER A 157 10.24 7.31 11.55
C SER A 157 9.43 8.55 11.94
N ALA A 158 9.18 9.47 11.01
CA ALA A 158 8.36 10.64 11.29
C ALA A 158 6.91 10.22 11.49
N SER A 159 6.27 10.78 12.52
CA SER A 159 4.88 10.46 12.89
C SER A 159 3.93 10.62 11.72
N ILE A 160 4.10 11.66 10.90
CA ILE A 160 3.27 11.90 9.73
C ILE A 160 3.38 10.78 8.68
N THR A 161 4.60 10.28 8.46
CA THR A 161 4.85 9.17 7.54
C THR A 161 4.25 7.88 8.11
N THR A 162 4.36 7.66 9.42
CA THR A 162 3.71 6.52 10.09
C THR A 162 2.19 6.54 9.94
N ILE A 163 1.56 7.70 10.14
CA ILE A 163 0.11 7.87 9.96
C ILE A 163 -0.29 7.65 8.51
N LEU A 164 0.45 8.24 7.56
CA LEU A 164 0.23 8.05 6.12
C LEU A 164 0.29 6.57 5.73
N MET A 165 1.33 5.86 6.17
CA MET A 165 1.51 4.43 5.87
C MET A 165 0.37 3.61 6.47
N SER A 166 0.00 3.87 7.72
CA SER A 166 -1.09 3.17 8.39
C SER A 166 -2.45 3.45 7.74
N ALA A 167 -2.74 4.69 7.36
CA ALA A 167 -3.99 5.05 6.69
C ALA A 167 -4.09 4.40 5.31
N ALA A 168 -3.00 4.42 4.53
CA ALA A 168 -2.94 3.75 3.24
C ALA A 168 -3.08 2.22 3.33
N THR A 169 -2.50 1.57 4.36
CA THR A 169 -2.74 0.14 4.60
C THR A 169 -4.21 -0.15 4.91
N ILE A 170 -4.91 0.71 5.67
CA ILE A 170 -6.34 0.55 5.95
C ILE A 170 -7.15 0.73 4.65
N ASP A 171 -6.81 1.72 3.82
CA ASP A 171 -7.42 1.92 2.50
C ASP A 171 -7.28 0.68 1.61
N ASP A 172 -6.10 0.04 1.60
CA ASP A 172 -5.86 -1.19 0.84
C ASP A 172 -6.71 -2.34 1.36
N ILE A 173 -6.78 -2.54 2.68
CA ILE A 173 -7.65 -3.56 3.31
C ILE A 173 -9.10 -3.37 2.87
N VAL A 174 -9.62 -2.14 2.99
CA VAL A 174 -11.00 -1.85 2.61
C VAL A 174 -11.18 -2.03 1.10
N GLY A 175 -10.23 -1.58 0.28
CA GLY A 175 -10.24 -1.77 -1.17
C GLY A 175 -10.31 -3.25 -1.59
N LEU A 176 -9.56 -4.12 -0.91
CA LEU A 176 -9.61 -5.57 -1.14
C LEU A 176 -10.97 -6.18 -0.77
N VAL A 177 -11.65 -5.65 0.25
CA VAL A 177 -13.05 -6.03 0.56
C VAL A 177 -14.00 -5.49 -0.51
N MET A 178 -13.81 -4.25 -0.98
CA MET A 178 -14.65 -3.70 -2.05
C MET A 178 -14.52 -4.47 -3.37
N ALA A 179 -13.33 -5.01 -3.65
CA ALA A 179 -13.08 -5.85 -4.82
C ALA A 179 -13.95 -7.12 -4.87
N SER A 180 -14.41 -7.65 -3.74
CA SER A 180 -15.35 -8.78 -3.70
C SER A 180 -16.81 -8.36 -3.58
N VAL A 181 -17.09 -7.18 -3.00
CA VAL A 181 -18.45 -6.62 -2.89
C VAL A 181 -18.99 -6.15 -4.24
N ILE A 182 -18.17 -5.45 -5.04
CA ILE A 182 -18.63 -4.79 -6.28
C ILE A 182 -19.13 -5.79 -7.33
N PRO A 183 -18.42 -6.89 -7.66
CA PRO A 183 -18.95 -7.88 -8.60
C PRO A 183 -20.23 -8.56 -8.08
N SER A 184 -20.32 -8.76 -6.76
CA SER A 184 -21.49 -9.37 -6.12
C SER A 184 -22.73 -8.48 -6.23
N LEU A 185 -22.56 -7.16 -6.15
CA LEU A 185 -23.64 -6.18 -6.33
C LEU A 185 -24.21 -6.16 -7.75
N GLY A 186 -23.39 -6.38 -8.78
CA GLY A 186 -23.87 -6.43 -10.17
C GLY A 186 -24.72 -7.65 -10.49
N LYS A 187 -24.52 -8.76 -9.76
CA LYS A 187 -25.18 -10.06 -10.00
C LYS A 187 -26.42 -10.30 -9.15
N SER A 188 -26.76 -9.39 -8.23
CA SER A 188 -27.77 -9.63 -7.20
C SER A 188 -29.09 -8.93 -7.48
N ASP A 189 -30.19 -9.66 -7.32
CA ASP A 189 -31.54 -9.10 -7.36
C ASP A 189 -31.83 -8.23 -6.12
N SER A 190 -32.80 -7.31 -6.25
CA SER A 190 -33.19 -6.35 -5.21
C SER A 190 -33.49 -6.98 -3.84
N SER A 191 -33.94 -8.24 -3.79
CA SER A 191 -34.26 -8.97 -2.55
C SER A 191 -33.04 -9.57 -1.84
N THR A 192 -31.88 -9.66 -2.50
CA THR A 192 -30.68 -10.36 -1.98
C THR A 192 -29.46 -9.45 -1.79
N VAL A 193 -29.58 -8.15 -2.08
CA VAL A 193 -28.51 -7.15 -1.95
C VAL A 193 -27.84 -7.17 -0.58
N GLY A 194 -28.62 -7.32 0.50
CA GLY A 194 -28.09 -7.36 1.87
C GLY A 194 -27.12 -8.52 2.10
N TRP A 195 -27.43 -9.71 1.56
CA TRP A 195 -26.54 -10.87 1.64
C TRP A 195 -25.36 -10.76 0.66
N ALA A 196 -25.58 -10.17 -0.52
CA ALA A 196 -24.53 -9.93 -1.51
C ALA A 196 -23.40 -9.04 -0.99
N VAL A 197 -23.74 -8.05 -0.17
CA VAL A 197 -22.77 -7.18 0.52
C VAL A 197 -22.28 -7.82 1.83
N GLY A 198 -23.21 -8.41 2.59
CA GLY A 198 -22.91 -8.98 3.91
C GLY A 198 -21.95 -10.16 3.86
N ARG A 199 -22.07 -11.05 2.87
CA ARG A 199 -21.23 -12.26 2.76
C ARG A 199 -19.74 -11.93 2.58
N PRO A 200 -19.31 -11.12 1.61
CA PRO A 200 -17.89 -10.78 1.46
C PRO A 200 -17.30 -10.04 2.67
N ILE A 201 -18.09 -9.17 3.32
CA ILE A 201 -17.66 -8.47 4.53
C ILE A 201 -17.49 -9.44 5.69
N LEU A 202 -18.49 -10.30 5.95
CA LEU A 202 -18.45 -11.30 7.01
C LEU A 202 -17.31 -12.30 6.78
N ALA A 203 -17.10 -12.74 5.55
CA ALA A 203 -15.98 -13.62 5.18
C ALA A 203 -14.62 -12.95 5.45
N SER A 204 -14.47 -11.67 5.10
CA SER A 204 -13.24 -10.89 5.38
C SER A 204 -12.99 -10.74 6.88
N VAL A 205 -14.02 -10.40 7.65
CA VAL A 205 -13.92 -10.30 9.12
C VAL A 205 -13.60 -11.66 9.74
N GLY A 206 -14.28 -12.72 9.32
CA GLY A 206 -14.03 -14.08 9.76
C GLY A 206 -12.59 -14.53 9.48
N LEU A 207 -12.08 -14.25 8.28
CA LEU A 207 -10.70 -14.58 7.92
C LEU A 207 -9.69 -13.76 8.75
N ALA A 208 -9.97 -12.47 8.99
CA ALA A 208 -9.14 -11.65 9.87
C ALA A 208 -9.09 -12.20 11.32
N ILE A 209 -10.23 -12.65 11.86
CA ILE A 209 -10.29 -13.31 13.18
C ILE A 209 -9.46 -14.59 13.18
N VAL A 210 -9.61 -15.44 12.15
CA VAL A 210 -8.81 -16.68 12.00
C VAL A 210 -7.32 -16.35 12.00
N THR A 211 -6.90 -15.34 11.24
CA THR A 211 -5.51 -14.87 11.22
C THR A 211 -5.03 -14.41 12.59
N LEU A 212 -5.84 -13.66 13.35
CA LEU A 212 -5.49 -13.24 14.71
C LEU A 212 -5.40 -14.40 15.69
N VAL A 213 -6.28 -15.40 15.57
CA VAL A 213 -6.23 -16.62 16.37
C VAL A 213 -4.95 -17.40 16.06
N CYS A 214 -4.62 -17.59 14.78
CA CYS A 214 -3.37 -18.20 14.34
C CYS A 214 -2.14 -17.43 14.87
N ALA A 215 -2.18 -16.10 14.83
CA ALA A 215 -1.11 -15.25 15.36
C ALA A 215 -0.89 -15.49 16.87
N LYS A 216 -1.98 -15.54 17.66
CA LYS A 216 -1.91 -15.81 19.10
C LYS A 216 -1.46 -17.23 19.41
N THR A 217 -1.92 -18.24 18.67
CA THR A 217 -1.49 -19.63 18.91
C THR A 217 0.01 -19.80 18.62
N ILE A 218 0.53 -19.15 17.57
CA ILE A 218 1.97 -19.12 17.28
C ILE A 218 2.74 -18.44 18.42
N GLN A 219 2.27 -17.29 18.93
CA GLN A 219 2.90 -16.60 20.05
C GLN A 219 2.99 -17.48 21.31
N VAL A 220 1.91 -18.20 21.64
CA VAL A 220 1.89 -19.13 22.79
C VAL A 220 2.84 -20.31 22.53
N ALA A 221 2.80 -20.91 21.34
CA ALA A 221 3.66 -22.04 20.99
C ALA A 221 5.16 -21.69 21.07
N GLN A 222 5.53 -20.48 20.63
CA GLN A 222 6.89 -19.95 20.75
C GLN A 222 7.29 -19.72 22.22
N SER A 223 6.35 -19.23 23.05
CA SER A 223 6.58 -18.97 24.48
C SER A 223 6.79 -20.25 25.30
N VAL A 224 6.15 -21.36 24.91
CA VAL A 224 6.26 -22.66 25.59
C VAL A 224 7.56 -23.41 25.22
N LYS A 225 8.47 -22.81 24.42
CA LYS A 225 9.72 -23.43 23.95
C LYS A 225 9.49 -24.82 23.34
N ILE A 226 8.32 -25.07 22.75
CA ILE A 226 8.05 -26.29 21.98
C ILE A 226 8.92 -26.22 20.72
N SER A 227 10.08 -26.85 20.90
CA SER A 227 11.04 -27.37 19.94
C SER A 227 10.94 -26.84 18.50
N THR A 228 11.50 -25.65 18.26
CA THR A 228 12.20 -25.39 16.99
C THR A 228 13.70 -25.69 17.10
N ARG A 229 14.17 -26.16 18.27
CA ARG A 229 15.56 -26.60 18.51
C ARG A 229 15.97 -27.80 17.66
N PHE A 230 15.02 -28.54 17.08
CA PHE A 230 15.28 -29.76 16.33
C PHE A 230 15.58 -29.54 14.84
N LEU A 231 15.31 -28.35 14.29
CA LEU A 231 15.61 -28.04 12.90
C LEU A 231 17.00 -27.44 12.79
N LEU A 232 17.96 -28.20 12.23
CA LEU A 232 19.27 -27.66 11.81
C LEU A 232 19.08 -26.35 11.03
N GLU A 233 19.94 -25.36 11.30
CA GLU A 233 19.86 -24.01 10.71
C GLU A 233 19.72 -24.01 9.18
N ARG A 234 20.32 -24.99 8.49
CA ARG A 234 20.23 -25.15 7.03
C ARG A 234 18.84 -25.56 6.52
N ASN A 235 18.07 -26.28 7.31
CA ASN A 235 16.68 -26.67 6.98
C ASN A 235 15.66 -25.59 7.35
N ARG A 236 16.04 -24.63 8.21
CA ARG A 236 15.14 -23.58 8.69
C ARG A 236 14.64 -22.67 7.56
N LEU A 237 15.52 -22.25 6.64
CA LEU A 237 15.13 -21.42 5.49
C LEU A 237 14.13 -22.13 4.57
N ARG A 238 14.38 -23.41 4.28
CA ARG A 238 13.48 -24.23 3.44
C ARG A 238 12.14 -24.46 4.11
N PHE A 239 12.15 -24.70 5.42
CA PHE A 239 10.94 -24.85 6.21
C PHE A 239 10.12 -23.56 6.25
N MET A 240 10.74 -22.40 6.51
CA MET A 240 10.05 -21.10 6.49
C MET A 240 9.44 -20.81 5.11
N PHE A 241 10.17 -21.09 4.02
CA PHE A 241 9.65 -20.96 2.67
C PHE A 241 8.45 -21.89 2.43
N LEU A 242 8.53 -23.15 2.85
CA LEU A 242 7.42 -24.11 2.76
C LEU A 242 6.20 -23.62 3.55
N CYS A 243 6.38 -23.17 4.80
CA CYS A 243 5.32 -22.59 5.61
C CYS A 243 4.66 -21.40 4.92
N MET A 244 5.46 -20.54 4.27
CA MET A 244 4.97 -19.39 3.54
C MET A 244 4.08 -19.81 2.37
N VAL A 245 4.55 -20.73 1.53
CA VAL A 245 3.79 -21.25 0.37
C VAL A 245 2.51 -21.96 0.82
N VAL A 246 2.60 -22.86 1.80
CA VAL A 246 1.43 -23.60 2.30
C VAL A 246 0.39 -22.67 2.92
N SER A 247 0.81 -21.71 3.74
CA SER A 247 -0.11 -20.76 4.37
C SER A 247 -0.75 -19.83 3.35
N LEU A 248 0.04 -19.35 2.37
CA LEU A 248 -0.46 -18.52 1.28
C LEU A 248 -1.53 -19.27 0.47
N THR A 249 -1.25 -20.50 0.05
CA THR A 249 -2.22 -21.33 -0.69
C THR A 249 -3.46 -21.64 0.15
N ALA A 250 -3.30 -21.99 1.44
CA ALA A 250 -4.41 -22.35 2.31
C ALA A 250 -5.36 -21.18 2.57
N LEU A 251 -4.84 -20.00 2.93
CA LEU A 251 -5.69 -18.84 3.23
C LEU A 251 -6.26 -18.16 1.97
N THR A 252 -5.55 -18.20 0.84
CA THR A 252 -6.12 -17.74 -0.45
C THR A 252 -7.25 -18.65 -0.92
N ALA A 253 -7.11 -19.98 -0.77
CA ALA A 253 -8.19 -20.93 -1.04
C ALA A 253 -9.37 -20.73 -0.07
N ALA A 254 -9.10 -20.59 1.23
CA ALA A 254 -10.14 -20.33 2.23
C ALA A 254 -10.90 -19.03 1.93
N ALA A 255 -10.19 -17.96 1.52
CA ALA A 255 -10.80 -16.71 1.09
C ALA A 255 -11.74 -16.89 -0.11
N ALA A 256 -11.27 -17.61 -1.14
CA ALA A 256 -12.06 -17.91 -2.33
C ALA A 256 -13.36 -18.67 -2.00
N TYR A 257 -13.27 -19.73 -1.19
CA TYR A 257 -14.44 -20.54 -0.80
C TYR A 257 -15.38 -19.81 0.17
N ALA A 258 -14.85 -18.97 1.07
CA ALA A 258 -15.66 -18.15 1.96
C ALA A 258 -16.47 -17.08 1.21
N GLY A 259 -16.02 -16.67 0.02
CA GLY A 259 -16.65 -15.63 -0.78
C GLY A 259 -16.09 -14.23 -0.51
N THR A 260 -14.84 -14.14 -0.05
CA THR A 260 -14.07 -12.88 -0.08
C THR A 260 -13.00 -12.94 -1.19
N SER A 261 -12.28 -11.84 -1.40
CA SER A 261 -11.24 -11.77 -2.42
C SER A 261 -10.05 -12.68 -2.06
N ILE A 262 -9.55 -13.41 -3.05
CA ILE A 262 -8.28 -14.17 -2.95
C ILE A 262 -7.15 -13.25 -2.46
N LEU A 263 -7.16 -11.98 -2.89
CA LEU A 263 -6.19 -10.97 -2.49
C LEU A 263 -6.28 -10.63 -1.00
N PHE A 264 -7.49 -10.63 -0.42
CA PHE A 264 -7.63 -10.45 1.03
C PHE A 264 -7.02 -11.63 1.79
N GLY A 265 -7.15 -12.85 1.25
CA GLY A 265 -6.47 -14.04 1.79
C GLY A 265 -4.95 -13.92 1.76
N SER A 266 -4.38 -13.42 0.66
CA SER A 266 -2.92 -13.20 0.57
C SER A 266 -2.43 -12.10 1.50
N PHE A 267 -3.19 -11.00 1.61
CA PHE A 267 -2.95 -9.94 2.58
C PHE A 267 -2.92 -10.47 4.02
N ALA A 268 -3.91 -11.29 4.39
CA ALA A 268 -4.02 -11.87 5.73
C ALA A 268 -2.80 -12.74 6.10
N VAL A 269 -2.25 -13.50 5.14
CA VAL A 269 -1.02 -14.29 5.34
C VAL A 269 0.19 -13.38 5.54
N GLY A 270 0.29 -12.30 4.76
CA GLY A 270 1.40 -11.35 4.88
C GLY A 270 1.43 -10.68 6.26
N ILE A 271 0.27 -10.23 6.76
CA ILE A 271 0.16 -9.67 8.12
C ILE A 271 0.49 -10.72 9.18
N LEU A 272 0.06 -11.97 9.02
CA LEU A 272 0.40 -13.06 9.95
C LEU A 272 1.92 -13.19 10.10
N PHE A 273 2.66 -13.27 8.98
CA PHE A 273 4.10 -13.43 9.03
C PHE A 273 4.83 -12.15 9.46
N SER A 274 4.31 -10.97 9.12
CA SER A 274 4.83 -9.71 9.63
C SER A 274 4.74 -9.66 11.18
N TYR A 275 3.62 -10.10 11.75
CA TYR A 275 3.46 -10.21 13.19
C TYR A 275 4.42 -11.23 13.81
N VAL A 276 4.59 -12.40 13.20
CA VAL A 276 5.53 -13.43 13.68
C VAL A 276 6.98 -12.94 13.65
N ASP A 277 7.39 -12.22 12.60
CA ASP A 277 8.71 -11.59 12.53
C ASP A 277 8.89 -10.56 13.66
N THR A 278 7.87 -9.75 13.91
CA THR A 278 7.85 -8.74 14.99
C THR A 278 8.03 -9.37 16.38
N LEU A 279 7.35 -10.49 16.65
CA LEU A 279 7.49 -11.25 17.91
C LEU A 279 8.90 -11.83 18.09
N ASN A 280 9.48 -12.35 17.01
CA ASN A 280 10.83 -12.91 17.03
C ASN A 280 11.90 -11.83 17.32
N GLU A 281 11.65 -10.57 16.95
CA GLU A 281 12.52 -9.44 17.27
C GLU A 281 12.45 -9.02 18.75
N GLU A 282 11.29 -9.14 19.39
CA GLU A 282 11.07 -8.74 20.80
C GLU A 282 11.48 -9.80 21.83
N ALA A 283 11.60 -11.07 21.43
CA ALA A 283 11.86 -12.16 22.36
C ALA A 283 13.15 -11.89 23.19
N PRO A 284 13.05 -11.86 24.54
CA PRO A 284 14.19 -11.50 25.40
C PRO A 284 15.35 -12.49 25.23
N ARG A 285 16.51 -11.96 24.82
CA ARG A 285 17.76 -12.71 24.74
C ARG A 285 18.31 -12.95 26.14
N ARG A 286 17.79 -13.96 26.84
CA ARG A 286 18.34 -14.39 28.12
C ARG A 286 19.60 -15.21 27.87
N ASN A 287 20.76 -14.56 27.82
CA ASN A 287 22.04 -15.26 27.91
C ASN A 287 22.27 -15.68 29.36
N SER A 288 22.48 -16.97 29.59
CA SER A 288 23.16 -17.47 30.78
C SER A 288 24.64 -17.15 30.61
N GLY A 289 25.11 -16.04 31.20
CA GLY A 289 26.48 -15.54 31.08
C GLY A 289 26.48 -14.14 30.48
N GLY A 290 26.92 -13.15 31.27
CA GLY A 290 26.81 -11.70 31.01
C GLY A 290 27.62 -11.15 29.85
N GLU A 291 27.80 -11.89 28.76
CA GLU A 291 28.42 -11.40 27.54
C GLU A 291 27.38 -11.17 26.44
N VAL A 292 27.30 -9.93 25.97
CA VAL A 292 26.46 -9.50 24.84
C VAL A 292 27.17 -9.89 23.54
N HIS A 293 27.24 -11.18 23.24
CA HIS A 293 27.54 -11.62 21.89
C HIS A 293 26.26 -11.48 21.05
N GLN A 294 26.22 -10.49 20.16
CA GLN A 294 25.20 -10.36 19.13
C GLN A 294 25.29 -11.56 18.18
N ARG A 295 24.64 -12.68 18.51
CA ARG A 295 24.40 -13.73 17.51
C ARG A 295 23.67 -13.11 16.31
N PRO A 296 24.03 -13.48 15.06
CA PRO A 296 23.37 -12.96 13.87
C PRO A 296 21.87 -13.18 13.99
N ARG A 297 21.07 -12.15 13.67
CA ARG A 297 19.61 -12.26 13.59
C ARG A 297 19.31 -13.47 12.70
N GLY A 298 18.60 -14.47 13.22
CA GLY A 298 18.17 -15.58 12.38
C GLY A 298 17.26 -15.07 11.25
N PRO A 299 17.11 -15.81 10.14
CA PRO A 299 16.30 -15.37 9.01
C PRO A 299 14.85 -15.11 9.44
N SER A 300 14.31 -13.97 9.00
CA SER A 300 12.92 -13.53 9.09
C SER A 300 12.14 -13.94 7.84
N PHE A 301 10.80 -14.02 7.92
CA PHE A 301 9.97 -14.29 6.74
C PHE A 301 10.16 -13.22 5.66
N ARG A 302 10.33 -11.95 6.06
CA ARG A 302 10.73 -10.85 5.15
C ARG A 302 12.01 -11.19 4.37
N SER A 303 13.05 -11.67 5.05
CA SER A 303 14.32 -12.04 4.41
C SER A 303 14.21 -13.26 3.50
N VAL A 304 13.40 -14.26 3.90
CA VAL A 304 13.16 -15.47 3.10
C VAL A 304 12.43 -15.11 1.80
N PHE A 305 11.40 -14.27 1.89
CA PHE A 305 10.68 -13.76 0.73
C PHE A 305 11.61 -13.01 -0.21
N GLN A 306 12.37 -12.03 0.30
CA GLN A 306 13.33 -11.26 -0.50
C GLN A 306 14.39 -12.12 -1.18
N GLN A 307 14.87 -13.17 -0.53
CA GLN A 307 15.90 -14.04 -1.11
C GLN A 307 15.34 -15.03 -2.14
N LYS A 308 14.11 -15.54 -1.95
CA LYS A 308 13.56 -16.64 -2.76
C LYS A 308 12.54 -16.22 -3.81
N ILE A 309 11.64 -15.30 -3.46
CA ILE A 309 10.54 -14.86 -4.32
C ILE A 309 10.82 -13.47 -4.89
N GLY A 310 11.44 -12.58 -4.12
CA GLY A 310 11.68 -11.17 -4.45
C GLY A 310 12.18 -10.95 -5.89
N PRO A 311 13.27 -11.60 -6.35
CA PRO A 311 13.77 -11.39 -7.71
C PRO A 311 12.77 -11.84 -8.78
N VAL A 312 12.08 -12.95 -8.59
CA VAL A 312 11.09 -13.43 -9.58
C VAL A 312 9.85 -12.52 -9.58
N GLN A 313 9.46 -12.04 -8.41
CA GLN A 313 8.36 -11.08 -8.28
C GLN A 313 8.68 -9.76 -8.97
N GLU A 314 9.86 -9.18 -8.73
CA GLU A 314 10.29 -7.89 -9.28
C GLU A 314 10.50 -7.95 -10.80
N TYR A 315 11.13 -9.01 -11.31
CA TYR A 315 11.59 -9.07 -12.70
C TYR A 315 10.67 -9.85 -13.65
N LEU A 316 9.71 -10.63 -13.14
CA LEU A 316 8.82 -11.46 -13.98
C LEU A 316 7.35 -11.24 -13.64
N PHE A 317 6.93 -11.54 -12.41
CA PHE A 317 5.49 -11.59 -12.11
C PHE A 317 4.83 -10.20 -12.05
N ALA A 318 5.42 -9.24 -11.34
CA ALA A 318 4.89 -7.88 -11.27
C ALA A 318 4.90 -7.17 -12.65
N PRO A 319 5.99 -7.23 -13.44
CA PRO A 319 5.98 -6.69 -14.81
C PRO A 319 4.87 -7.26 -15.68
N LEU A 320 4.67 -8.59 -15.66
CA LEU A 320 3.61 -9.23 -16.43
C LEU A 320 2.21 -8.83 -15.95
N PHE A 321 2.01 -8.67 -14.65
CA PHE A 321 0.75 -8.14 -14.09
C PHE A 321 0.45 -6.74 -14.62
N PHE A 322 1.41 -5.82 -14.54
CA PHE A 322 1.20 -4.44 -14.97
C PHE A 322 1.08 -4.32 -16.50
N ALA A 323 1.82 -5.12 -17.26
CA ALA A 323 1.64 -5.21 -18.71
C ALA A 323 0.25 -5.76 -19.08
N SER A 324 -0.26 -6.71 -18.29
CA SER A 324 -1.59 -7.29 -18.45
C SER A 324 -2.72 -6.27 -18.27
N ILE A 325 -2.54 -5.33 -17.34
CA ILE A 325 -3.44 -4.16 -17.25
C ILE A 325 -3.40 -3.37 -18.56
N GLY A 326 -2.21 -3.17 -19.14
CA GLY A 326 -2.06 -2.50 -20.42
C GLY A 326 -2.78 -3.19 -21.58
N PHE A 327 -2.82 -4.53 -21.61
CA PHE A 327 -3.59 -5.29 -22.60
C PHE A 327 -5.10 -5.04 -22.49
N ALA A 328 -5.60 -4.83 -21.28
CA ALA A 328 -7.02 -4.72 -20.96
C ALA A 328 -7.60 -3.30 -21.12
N ILE A 329 -6.75 -2.27 -21.22
CA ILE A 329 -7.19 -0.87 -21.33
C ILE A 329 -7.48 -0.53 -22.81
N PRO A 330 -8.71 -0.13 -23.16
CA PRO A 330 -9.06 0.26 -24.53
C PRO A 330 -8.50 1.65 -24.86
N PHE A 331 -7.23 1.71 -25.25
CA PHE A 331 -6.50 2.97 -25.41
C PHE A 331 -7.09 3.90 -26.46
N GLN A 332 -7.66 3.37 -27.54
CA GLN A 332 -8.26 4.20 -28.60
C GLN A 332 -9.47 4.98 -28.08
N ASP A 333 -10.31 4.34 -27.26
CA ASP A 333 -11.52 4.96 -26.73
C ASP A 333 -11.25 5.95 -25.59
N LEU A 334 -10.11 5.81 -24.91
CA LEU A 334 -9.63 6.83 -23.96
C LEU A 334 -9.49 8.19 -24.66
N TRP A 335 -8.97 8.24 -25.90
CA TRP A 335 -8.69 9.52 -26.58
C TRP A 335 -9.88 10.19 -27.26
N GLN A 336 -11.09 9.66 -27.08
CA GLN A 336 -12.29 10.37 -27.50
C GLN A 336 -12.48 11.62 -26.64
N GLY A 337 -12.70 12.79 -27.26
CA GLY A 337 -12.71 14.09 -26.57
C GLY A 337 -13.64 14.13 -25.34
N THR A 338 -14.81 13.50 -25.42
CA THR A 338 -15.76 13.38 -24.31
C THR A 338 -15.19 12.63 -23.11
N ASN A 339 -14.46 11.54 -23.34
CA ASN A 339 -13.88 10.71 -22.29
C ASN A 339 -12.69 11.40 -21.63
N VAL A 340 -11.88 12.12 -22.42
CA VAL A 340 -10.72 12.87 -21.94
C VAL A 340 -11.14 13.96 -20.94
N TRP A 341 -12.06 14.86 -21.31
CA TRP A 341 -12.43 15.96 -20.40
C TRP A 341 -13.17 15.46 -19.16
N ARG A 342 -14.04 14.45 -19.31
CA ARG A 342 -14.74 13.82 -18.17
C ARG A 342 -13.74 13.14 -17.23
N GLY A 343 -12.79 12.41 -17.79
CA GLY A 343 -11.71 11.75 -17.06
C GLY A 343 -10.84 12.73 -16.29
N ILE A 344 -10.40 13.83 -16.92
CA ILE A 344 -9.61 14.89 -16.27
C ILE A 344 -10.42 15.57 -15.15
N THR A 345 -11.68 15.92 -15.41
CA THR A 345 -12.54 16.55 -14.41
C THR A 345 -12.72 15.64 -13.20
N TYR A 346 -12.95 14.36 -13.45
CA TYR A 346 -13.09 13.36 -12.41
C TYR A 346 -11.78 13.13 -11.64
N ALA A 347 -10.63 13.15 -12.33
CA ALA A 347 -9.31 13.09 -11.70
C ALA A 347 -9.08 14.25 -10.73
N ILE A 348 -9.37 15.48 -11.16
CA ILE A 348 -9.24 16.70 -10.33
C ILE A 348 -10.14 16.58 -9.10
N LEU A 349 -11.40 16.20 -9.28
CA LEU A 349 -12.34 16.00 -8.17
C LEU A 349 -11.79 14.97 -7.16
N MET A 350 -11.23 13.86 -7.64
CA MET A 350 -10.68 12.80 -6.78
C MET A 350 -9.37 13.18 -6.12
N THR A 351 -8.55 14.01 -6.76
CA THR A 351 -7.38 14.63 -6.14
C THR A 351 -7.82 15.51 -4.97
N LEU A 352 -8.79 16.40 -5.18
CA LEU A 352 -9.33 17.26 -4.13
C LEU A 352 -9.93 16.44 -2.97
N ALA A 353 -10.68 15.38 -3.30
CA ALA A 353 -11.27 14.47 -2.32
C ALA A 353 -10.23 13.84 -1.37
N LYS A 354 -9.04 13.51 -1.88
CA LYS A 354 -7.95 12.95 -1.05
C LYS A 354 -7.15 14.00 -0.31
N LEU A 355 -6.98 15.19 -0.90
CA LEU A 355 -6.31 16.29 -0.20
C LEU A 355 -7.03 16.70 1.08
N ILE A 356 -8.36 16.54 1.13
CA ILE A 356 -9.20 16.76 2.32
C ILE A 356 -8.73 15.96 3.54
N VAL A 357 -8.18 14.75 3.34
CA VAL A 357 -7.68 13.91 4.43
C VAL A 357 -6.58 14.62 5.24
N GLY A 358 -5.78 15.46 4.57
CA GLY A 358 -4.75 16.27 5.18
C GLY A 358 -5.26 17.25 6.24
N MET A 359 -6.53 17.66 6.19
CA MET A 359 -7.12 18.61 7.14
C MET A 359 -7.23 18.04 8.56
N TRP A 360 -7.23 16.71 8.73
CA TRP A 360 -7.27 16.10 10.06
C TRP A 360 -6.03 16.40 10.90
N ILE A 361 -4.86 16.62 10.28
CA ILE A 361 -3.63 16.90 11.00
C ILE A 361 -3.65 18.26 11.74
N PRO A 362 -3.97 19.40 11.08
CA PRO A 362 -4.12 20.66 11.80
C PRO A 362 -5.27 20.61 12.81
N ILE A 363 -6.41 19.98 12.50
CA ILE A 363 -7.52 19.81 13.44
C ILE A 363 -7.06 19.04 14.68
N TRP A 364 -6.36 17.93 14.49
CA TRP A 364 -5.82 17.11 15.58
C TRP A 364 -4.78 17.85 16.40
N SER A 365 -3.95 18.70 15.77
CA SER A 365 -2.95 19.51 16.47
C SER A 365 -3.57 20.56 17.40
N VAL A 366 -4.79 21.02 17.12
CA VAL A 366 -5.54 21.96 17.96
C VAL A 366 -6.25 21.22 19.09
N ILE A 367 -6.87 20.07 18.79
CA ILE A 367 -7.60 19.26 19.78
C ILE A 367 -6.65 18.61 20.78
N TRP A 368 -5.51 18.10 20.29
CA TRP A 368 -4.54 17.37 21.09
C TRP A 368 -3.11 17.89 20.82
N PRO A 369 -2.69 18.96 21.52
CA PRO A 369 -1.37 19.54 21.33
C PRO A 369 -0.28 18.52 21.67
N ARG A 370 0.55 18.15 20.69
CA ARG A 370 1.75 17.34 20.92
C ARG A 370 2.87 18.22 21.46
N LYS A 371 3.52 17.78 22.54
CA LYS A 371 4.75 18.42 23.04
C LYS A 371 5.83 18.29 21.96
N THR A 372 6.40 19.41 21.53
CA THR A 372 7.62 19.43 20.73
C THR A 372 8.80 19.02 21.60
N ALA A 373 9.77 18.28 21.05
CA ALA A 373 11.03 18.05 21.75
C ALA A 373 11.63 19.39 22.22
N PRO A 374 12.22 19.47 23.43
CA PRO A 374 12.97 20.65 23.85
C PRO A 374 14.07 20.88 22.81
N LYS A 375 14.16 22.09 22.26
CA LYS A 375 15.30 22.44 21.40
C LYS A 375 16.54 22.47 22.29
N GLU A 376 17.53 21.63 22.01
CA GLU A 376 18.89 21.88 22.49
C GLU A 376 19.28 23.29 22.01
N SER A 377 19.48 24.19 22.98
CA SER A 377 20.06 25.50 22.73
C SER A 377 21.52 25.26 22.33
N VAL A 378 21.82 25.31 21.05
CA VAL A 378 23.19 25.50 20.59
C VAL A 378 23.57 26.93 21.01
N THR A 379 24.31 27.05 22.10
CA THR A 379 25.02 28.27 22.48
C THR A 379 26.10 28.53 21.42
N GLN A 380 25.75 29.24 20.36
CA GLN A 380 26.70 30.04 19.61
C GLN A 380 26.53 31.48 20.06
N GLU A 381 27.61 32.05 20.60
CA GLU A 381 27.70 33.44 21.03
C GLU A 381 27.19 34.38 19.95
N GLY A 382 26.26 35.25 20.33
CA GLY A 382 26.08 36.54 19.65
C GLY A 382 25.02 36.65 18.56
N ASP A 383 23.88 35.96 18.64
CA ASP A 383 22.61 36.52 18.11
C ASP A 383 21.39 35.81 18.71
N VAL A 384 20.71 36.46 19.68
CA VAL A 384 19.46 35.93 20.24
C VAL A 384 18.32 36.35 19.33
N THR A 385 18.19 35.70 18.17
CA THR A 385 16.93 35.74 17.43
C THR A 385 15.93 34.83 18.17
N ALA A 386 15.13 35.42 19.06
CA ALA A 386 13.96 34.78 19.64
C ALA A 386 13.01 34.39 18.49
N ARG A 387 13.02 33.11 18.11
CA ARG A 387 12.24 32.60 16.98
C ARG A 387 10.78 32.39 17.43
N GLU A 388 9.83 32.89 16.63
CA GLU A 388 8.38 32.90 16.89
C GLU A 388 7.84 31.60 17.51
N PRO A 389 6.84 31.69 18.41
CA PRO A 389 6.21 30.53 19.02
C PRO A 389 5.62 29.60 17.95
N ALA A 390 5.76 28.28 18.15
CA ALA A 390 5.21 27.28 17.24
C ALA A 390 3.70 27.48 17.09
N HIS A 391 3.24 27.81 15.87
CA HIS A 391 1.80 27.91 15.59
C HIS A 391 1.28 26.51 15.23
N PRO A 392 0.53 25.83 16.11
CA PRO A 392 0.12 24.43 15.94
C PRO A 392 -0.64 24.22 14.62
N LEU A 393 -1.49 25.18 14.24
CA LEU A 393 -2.25 25.14 13.00
C LEU A 393 -1.36 25.21 11.75
N LYS A 394 -0.34 26.09 11.74
CA LYS A 394 0.55 26.28 10.57
C LYS A 394 1.48 25.08 10.39
N ASP A 395 1.99 24.51 11.49
CA ASP A 395 2.88 23.34 11.42
C ASP A 395 2.09 22.05 11.16
N GLY A 396 0.88 21.95 11.70
CA GLY A 396 -0.08 20.90 11.36
C GLY A 396 -0.52 20.96 9.88
N ALA A 397 -0.73 22.16 9.32
CA ALA A 397 -1.13 22.31 7.92
C ALA A 397 -0.06 21.81 6.93
N LYS A 398 1.23 22.05 7.21
CA LYS A 398 2.34 21.55 6.38
C LYS A 398 2.38 20.02 6.38
N ALA A 399 2.29 19.41 7.55
CA ALA A 399 2.24 17.95 7.69
C ALA A 399 0.95 17.36 7.08
N GLY A 400 -0.17 18.05 7.24
CA GLY A 400 -1.45 17.71 6.62
C GLY A 400 -1.39 17.71 5.09
N LEU A 401 -0.76 18.72 4.48
CA LEU A 401 -0.58 18.77 3.02
C LEU A 401 0.23 17.57 2.52
N LEU A 402 1.25 17.15 3.26
CA LEU A 402 2.01 15.95 2.93
C LEU A 402 1.16 14.69 3.03
N LEU A 403 0.36 14.55 4.10
CA LEU A 403 -0.56 13.42 4.25
C LEU A 403 -1.56 13.36 3.09
N GLY A 404 -2.23 14.49 2.81
CA GLY A 404 -3.21 14.58 1.74
C GLY A 404 -2.60 14.26 0.37
N SER A 405 -1.46 14.87 0.04
CA SER A 405 -0.75 14.60 -1.22
C SER A 405 -0.29 13.14 -1.34
N GLY A 406 0.17 12.54 -0.24
CA GLY A 406 0.55 11.14 -0.18
C GLY A 406 -0.59 10.15 -0.40
N MET A 407 -1.84 10.57 -0.18
CA MET A 407 -3.03 9.74 -0.39
C MET A 407 -3.70 9.93 -1.76
N VAL A 408 -3.22 10.87 -2.59
CA VAL A 408 -3.77 11.09 -3.95
C VAL A 408 -3.39 9.95 -4.90
N ALA A 409 -2.17 9.41 -4.75
CA ALA A 409 -1.63 8.44 -5.67
C ALA A 409 -2.50 7.17 -5.74
N ARG A 410 -2.89 6.78 -6.95
CA ARG A 410 -3.68 5.57 -7.21
C ARG A 410 -2.81 4.42 -7.67
N GLY A 411 -3.27 3.22 -7.40
CA GLY A 411 -2.49 2.01 -7.64
C GLY A 411 -3.26 0.93 -8.35
N GLU A 412 -2.59 -0.21 -8.42
CA GLU A 412 -3.07 -1.49 -8.90
C GLU A 412 -4.42 -1.88 -8.33
N ILE A 413 -4.67 -1.64 -7.03
CA ILE A 413 -5.95 -2.01 -6.39
C ILE A 413 -7.11 -1.21 -6.97
N GLY A 414 -6.92 0.08 -7.28
CA GLY A 414 -7.98 0.90 -7.89
C GLY A 414 -8.31 0.46 -9.32
N LEU A 415 -7.27 0.15 -10.11
CA LEU A 415 -7.41 -0.41 -11.46
C LEU A 415 -8.08 -1.78 -11.44
N LEU A 416 -7.75 -2.61 -10.44
CA LEU A 416 -8.39 -3.91 -10.25
C LEU A 416 -9.87 -3.77 -9.88
N ILE A 417 -10.22 -2.89 -8.95
CA ILE A 417 -11.60 -2.70 -8.53
C ILE A 417 -12.46 -2.27 -9.71
N ILE A 418 -12.00 -1.32 -10.54
CA ILE A 418 -12.77 -0.89 -11.71
C ILE A 418 -12.86 -1.99 -12.77
N GLN A 419 -11.80 -2.77 -12.97
CA GLN A 419 -11.80 -3.91 -13.90
C GLN A 419 -12.80 -4.99 -13.46
N LEU A 420 -12.80 -5.35 -12.17
CA LEU A 420 -13.76 -6.27 -11.59
C LEU A 420 -15.19 -5.70 -11.61
N GLY A 421 -15.34 -4.38 -11.51
CA GLY A 421 -16.62 -3.71 -11.66
C GLY A 421 -17.16 -3.71 -13.08
N TYR A 422 -16.29 -3.78 -14.09
CA TYR A 422 -16.68 -3.88 -15.50
C TYR A 422 -16.96 -5.34 -15.93
N GLU A 423 -16.17 -6.31 -15.44
CA GLU A 423 -16.27 -7.77 -15.67
C GLU A 423 -16.90 -8.14 -17.03
N SER A 424 -16.24 -7.73 -18.13
CA SER A 424 -16.66 -8.03 -19.51
C SER A 424 -18.13 -7.69 -19.80
N GLY A 425 -18.63 -6.57 -19.28
CA GLY A 425 -19.99 -6.05 -19.54
C GLY A 425 -21.10 -6.63 -18.66
N HIS A 426 -20.78 -7.52 -17.72
CA HIS A 426 -21.76 -8.12 -16.79
C HIS A 426 -21.65 -7.53 -15.37
N GLY A 427 -20.61 -6.74 -15.12
CA GLY A 427 -20.44 -6.03 -13.86
C GLY A 427 -21.35 -4.79 -13.79
N PRO A 428 -21.49 -4.17 -12.60
CA PRO A 428 -22.36 -3.02 -12.45
C PRO A 428 -21.89 -1.80 -13.23
N VAL A 429 -20.60 -1.70 -13.60
CA VAL A 429 -19.99 -0.51 -14.21
C VAL A 429 -20.14 -0.55 -15.74
N PRO A 430 -20.82 0.43 -16.37
CA PRO A 430 -20.90 0.53 -17.82
C PRO A 430 -19.57 0.99 -18.44
N TYR A 431 -19.39 0.70 -19.72
CA TYR A 431 -18.14 0.97 -20.45
C TYR A 431 -17.68 2.44 -20.37
N ASP A 432 -18.61 3.39 -20.54
CA ASP A 432 -18.30 4.82 -20.48
C ASP A 432 -17.73 5.23 -19.11
N LEU A 433 -18.29 4.69 -18.03
CA LEU A 433 -17.84 4.97 -16.67
C LEU A 433 -16.50 4.28 -16.36
N TYR A 434 -16.30 3.08 -16.91
CA TYR A 434 -15.03 2.36 -16.83
C TYR A 434 -13.89 3.18 -17.47
N ILE A 435 -14.08 3.71 -18.68
CA ILE A 435 -13.08 4.55 -19.37
C ILE A 435 -12.79 5.83 -18.58
N VAL A 436 -13.83 6.55 -18.15
CA VAL A 436 -13.67 7.79 -17.35
C VAL A 436 -12.91 7.51 -16.05
N SER A 437 -13.17 6.38 -15.41
CA SER A 437 -12.50 5.97 -14.19
C SER A 437 -11.03 5.58 -14.43
N ILE A 438 -10.70 4.91 -15.55
CA ILE A 438 -9.31 4.62 -15.93
C ILE A 438 -8.52 5.92 -16.13
N TRP A 439 -9.07 6.88 -16.87
CA TRP A 439 -8.42 8.18 -17.03
C TRP A 439 -8.10 8.83 -15.69
N ALA A 440 -9.08 8.86 -14.79
CA ALA A 440 -8.90 9.44 -13.47
C ALA A 440 -7.89 8.68 -12.61
N LEU A 441 -7.86 7.34 -12.68
CA LEU A 441 -6.87 6.51 -12.00
C LEU A 441 -5.46 6.82 -12.49
N VAL A 442 -5.23 6.78 -13.81
CA VAL A 442 -3.92 7.02 -14.42
C VAL A 442 -3.42 8.43 -14.10
N LEU A 443 -4.27 9.45 -14.25
CA LEU A 443 -3.90 10.83 -13.94
C LEU A 443 -3.53 11.00 -12.46
N ASN A 444 -4.32 10.45 -11.54
CA ASN A 444 -4.04 10.56 -10.11
C ASN A 444 -2.79 9.76 -9.68
N THR A 445 -2.48 8.65 -10.36
CA THR A 445 -1.20 7.92 -10.18
C THR A 445 0.02 8.77 -10.54
N ILE A 446 -0.09 9.66 -11.53
CA ILE A 446 0.99 10.58 -11.93
C ILE A 446 1.03 11.80 -11.00
N VAL A 447 -0.13 12.39 -10.71
CA VAL A 447 -0.27 13.61 -9.92
C VAL A 447 0.18 13.39 -8.47
N GLY A 448 -0.13 12.25 -7.85
CA GLY A 448 0.23 11.97 -6.45
C GLY A 448 1.73 12.11 -6.16
N PRO A 449 2.62 11.38 -6.85
CA PRO A 449 4.07 11.53 -6.75
C PRO A 449 4.57 12.96 -6.93
N ILE A 450 4.03 13.70 -7.90
CA ILE A 450 4.41 15.09 -8.16
C ILE A 450 4.02 15.97 -6.96
N LEU A 451 2.80 15.85 -6.44
CA LEU A 451 2.33 16.60 -5.28
C LEU A 451 3.17 16.31 -4.02
N VAL A 452 3.51 15.05 -3.78
CA VAL A 452 4.40 14.66 -2.67
C VAL A 452 5.79 15.27 -2.86
N ALA A 453 6.37 15.17 -4.05
CA ALA A 453 7.70 15.72 -4.33
C ALA A 453 7.74 17.25 -4.15
N VAL A 454 6.74 17.98 -4.65
CA VAL A 454 6.60 19.43 -4.46
C VAL A 454 6.45 19.77 -2.98
N THR A 455 5.60 19.05 -2.26
CA THR A 455 5.37 19.30 -0.82
C THR A 455 6.63 19.04 0.01
N LEU A 456 7.38 17.97 -0.29
CA LEU A 456 8.65 17.68 0.36
C LEU A 456 9.69 18.76 0.06
N ASN A 457 9.86 19.15 -1.21
CA ASN A 457 10.85 20.17 -1.58
C ASN A 457 10.62 21.50 -0.83
N GLN A 458 9.37 21.85 -0.55
CA GLN A 458 9.03 23.08 0.15
C GLN A 458 9.08 22.93 1.68
N TRP A 459 8.58 21.82 2.23
CA TRP A 459 8.25 21.72 3.67
C TRP A 459 8.94 20.59 4.43
N ARG A 460 9.94 19.91 3.83
CA ARG A 460 10.69 18.81 4.46
C ARG A 460 11.25 19.17 5.85
N ASN A 461 12.11 20.18 5.92
CA ASN A 461 12.80 20.54 7.16
C ASN A 461 11.85 21.02 8.28
N PRO A 462 10.84 21.88 7.99
CA PRO A 462 9.83 22.25 8.98
C PRO A 462 9.05 21.07 9.55
N ILE A 463 8.66 20.09 8.72
CA ILE A 463 7.89 18.92 9.17
C ILE A 463 8.74 18.03 10.08
N LEU A 464 10.01 17.76 9.73
CA LEU A 464 10.90 16.93 10.56
C LEU A 464 11.20 17.53 11.93
N LYS A 465 11.39 18.85 11.98
CA LYS A 465 11.68 19.57 13.22
C LYS A 465 10.42 19.88 14.02
N GLY A 466 9.24 19.67 13.43
CA GLY A 466 7.94 19.95 14.02
C GLY A 466 7.38 18.78 14.82
N PRO A 467 6.20 18.96 15.45
CA PRO A 467 5.56 17.95 16.31
C PRO A 467 5.11 16.67 15.58
N TRP A 468 5.12 16.70 14.25
CA TRP A 468 4.75 15.58 13.38
C TRP A 468 5.96 14.89 12.74
N GLY A 469 7.17 15.34 13.09
CA GLY A 469 8.45 14.74 12.72
C GLY A 469 8.76 13.48 13.52
N ILE A 470 10.05 13.27 13.80
CA ILE A 470 10.51 12.10 14.56
C ILE A 470 10.03 12.24 16.01
N SER A 471 9.37 11.21 16.54
CA SER A 471 9.06 11.19 17.97
C SER A 471 10.38 11.02 18.75
N PRO A 472 10.66 11.82 19.78
CA PRO A 472 11.77 11.51 20.69
C PRO A 472 11.55 10.10 21.25
N SER A 473 12.58 9.25 21.17
CA SER A 473 12.52 7.89 21.68
C SER A 473 12.26 7.93 23.19
N ARG A 474 11.32 7.10 23.66
CA ARG A 474 10.91 6.97 25.07
C ARG A 474 12.05 6.65 26.07
N SER A 475 13.26 6.38 25.59
CA SER A 475 14.47 6.20 26.40
C SER A 475 15.03 7.49 26.99
N GLU A 476 14.62 8.68 26.52
CA GLU A 476 15.06 9.97 27.07
C GLU A 476 14.10 10.54 28.14
N GLU A 477 12.86 10.04 28.24
CA GLU A 477 11.93 10.52 29.28
C GLU A 477 12.33 10.04 30.68
N THR A 478 12.98 8.89 30.80
CA THR A 478 13.38 8.31 32.09
C THR A 478 14.63 8.94 32.72
N SER A 479 15.34 9.84 32.04
CA SER A 479 16.50 10.55 32.63
C SER A 479 16.17 11.93 33.20
N SER A 480 14.91 12.38 33.10
CA SER A 480 14.49 13.71 33.58
C SER A 480 13.81 13.73 34.96
N ASP A 481 13.46 12.58 35.53
CA ASP A 481 13.07 12.47 36.95
C ASP A 481 14.33 12.34 37.82
N GLY A 482 15.15 13.39 37.80
CA GLY A 482 16.20 13.59 38.79
C GLY A 482 15.56 13.92 40.13
N HIS A 483 15.42 12.92 41.00
CA HIS A 483 15.25 13.15 42.43
C HIS A 483 16.43 14.01 42.92
N GLU A 484 16.19 15.30 43.14
CA GLU A 484 17.06 16.16 43.94
C GLU A 484 17.16 15.54 45.35
N LEU A 485 18.32 14.94 45.65
CA LEU A 485 18.71 14.67 47.02
C LEU A 485 19.03 16.01 47.68
N PRO A 486 18.51 16.30 48.89
CA PRO A 486 18.78 17.56 49.56
C PRO A 486 20.26 17.64 49.96
N ASN A 487 20.89 18.75 49.56
CA ASN A 487 22.17 19.23 50.05
C ASN A 487 22.19 19.23 51.58
N ILE A 488 23.05 18.41 52.18
CA ILE A 488 23.53 18.63 53.54
C ILE A 488 24.95 19.17 53.42
N ALA A 489 25.07 20.48 53.60
CA ALA A 489 26.33 21.13 53.95
C ALA A 489 26.11 21.88 55.27
N ALA A 490 26.85 21.50 56.31
CA ALA A 490 27.54 22.39 57.24
C ALA A 490 28.07 21.62 58.47
N SER A 491 29.35 21.86 58.79
CA SER A 491 29.96 22.00 60.13
C SER A 491 29.52 21.01 61.23
N THR A 492 30.41 20.25 61.85
CA THR A 492 31.61 20.66 62.58
C THR A 492 32.42 19.40 62.92
#